data_AF-A0A9X0QZL3-F1
#
_entry.id   AF-A0A9X0QZL3-F1
#
_cell.length_a   1.000
_cell.length_b   1.000
_cell.length_c   1.000
_cell.angle_alpha   90.00
_cell.angle_beta   90.00
_cell.angle_gamma   90.00
#
_symmetry.space_group_name_H-M   'P 1'
#
loop_
_entity.id
_entity.type
_entity.pdbx_description
1 polymer ?
#
loop_
_entity_poly.entity_id
_entity_poly.type
_entity_poly.pdbx_seq_one_letter_code
_entity_poly.pdbx_strand_id
1 'polypeptide(L)'
;MTEPVMLEVRERRSRFGRIVKWAFLLFHLAMLLGILGTCALVGTYVTGPDPEVAMGAGLFGAQTLALLWTLWPLGTVVLGVLVLMTRGRKRLIPAPSAAPPPARLTPHRPGGSVPPTGPRP
;
A
#
# COMPACT_ATOMS: atom_id res chain seq x y z
N MET A 1 -21.64 29.46 -8.56
CA MET A 1 -20.28 28.99 -8.90
C MET A 1 -20.14 27.62 -8.28
N THR A 2 -20.19 26.55 -9.07
CA THR A 2 -20.09 25.17 -8.60
C THR A 2 -18.61 24.82 -8.49
N GLU A 3 -18.10 24.70 -7.27
CA GLU A 3 -16.71 24.27 -7.05
C GLU A 3 -16.51 22.85 -7.60
N PRO A 4 -15.45 22.59 -8.37
CA PRO A 4 -15.16 21.25 -8.86
C PRO A 4 -14.77 20.33 -7.68
N VAL A 5 -15.58 19.30 -7.44
CA VAL A 5 -15.26 18.25 -6.46
C VAL A 5 -14.04 17.49 -6.96
N MET A 6 -12.93 17.53 -6.22
CA MET A 6 -11.69 16.83 -6.55
C MET A 6 -11.73 15.42 -5.96
N LEU A 7 -11.58 14.39 -6.81
CA LEU A 7 -11.49 12.99 -6.36
C LEU A 7 -10.02 12.58 -6.23
N GLU A 8 -9.59 12.27 -5.00
CA GLU A 8 -8.30 11.59 -4.78
C GLU A 8 -8.38 10.16 -5.30
N VAL A 9 -7.91 9.92 -6.53
CA VAL A 9 -7.79 8.55 -7.06
C VAL A 9 -6.35 8.09 -6.87
N ARG A 10 -6.18 7.14 -5.95
CA ARG A 10 -4.86 6.59 -5.63
C ARG A 10 -4.42 5.61 -6.73
N GLU A 11 -3.36 5.98 -7.45
CA GLU A 11 -2.78 5.15 -8.52
C GLU A 11 -2.37 3.76 -7.97
N ARG A 12 -2.60 2.71 -8.77
CA ARG A 12 -2.43 1.32 -8.33
C ARG A 12 -0.98 1.09 -7.91
N ARG A 13 -0.77 0.63 -6.66
CA ARG A 13 0.58 0.39 -6.11
C ARG A 13 1.41 -0.51 -7.04
N SER A 14 2.61 -0.06 -7.39
CA SER A 14 3.56 -0.82 -8.21
C SER A 14 3.83 -2.22 -7.61
N ARG A 15 4.06 -3.22 -8.48
CA ARG A 15 4.39 -4.60 -8.09
C ARG A 15 5.58 -4.63 -7.12
N PHE A 16 6.58 -3.79 -7.34
CA PHE A 16 7.75 -3.64 -6.47
C PHE A 16 7.39 -3.19 -5.04
N GLY A 17 6.51 -2.18 -4.91
CA GLY A 17 6.05 -1.72 -3.60
C GLY A 17 5.23 -2.76 -2.83
N ARG A 18 4.64 -3.74 -3.53
CA ARG A 18 3.96 -4.87 -2.88
C ARG A 18 4.97 -5.83 -2.25
N ILE A 19 6.05 -6.16 -2.95
CA ILE A 19 7.14 -7.02 -2.45
C ILE A 19 7.76 -6.39 -1.19
N VAL A 20 8.11 -5.10 -1.26
CA VAL A 20 8.70 -4.37 -0.13
C VAL A 20 7.77 -4.34 1.09
N LYS A 21 6.45 -4.17 0.89
CA LYS A 21 5.48 -4.27 1.99
C LYS A 21 5.47 -5.67 2.61
N TRP A 22 5.48 -6.71 1.80
CA TRP A 22 5.51 -8.08 2.30
C TRP A 22 6.80 -8.36 3.07
N ALA A 23 7.95 -7.89 2.57
CA ALA A 23 9.23 -7.99 3.30
C ALA A 23 9.17 -7.27 4.67
N PHE A 24 8.59 -6.06 4.73
CA PHE A 24 8.42 -5.34 6.00
C PHE A 24 7.56 -6.11 7.01
N LEU A 25 6.46 -6.73 6.54
CA LEU A 25 5.59 -7.54 7.38
C LEU A 25 6.28 -8.83 7.85
N LEU A 26 6.94 -9.55 6.93
CA LEU A 26 7.69 -10.76 7.23
C LEU A 26 8.82 -10.50 8.21
N PHE A 27 9.52 -9.36 8.09
CA PHE A 27 10.55 -8.96 9.02
C PHE A 27 10.00 -8.80 10.45
N HIS A 28 8.88 -8.09 10.62
CA HIS A 28 8.25 -7.95 11.94
C HIS A 28 7.82 -9.29 12.54
N LEU A 29 7.24 -10.15 11.71
CA LEU A 29 6.85 -11.49 12.13
C LEU A 29 8.07 -12.33 12.52
N ALA A 30 9.15 -12.29 11.73
CA ALA A 30 10.39 -12.99 12.02
C ALA A 30 11.03 -12.52 13.33
N MET A 31 11.00 -11.22 13.63
CA MET A 31 11.51 -10.69 14.91
C MET A 31 10.66 -11.14 16.10
N LEU A 32 9.33 -11.11 15.97
CA LEU A 32 8.43 -11.63 17.01
C LEU A 32 8.66 -13.12 17.27
N LEU A 33 8.72 -13.92 16.20
CA LEU A 33 8.98 -15.35 16.29
C LEU A 33 10.38 -15.64 16.85
N GLY A 34 11.37 -14.80 16.53
CA GLY A 34 12.70 -14.88 17.09
C GLY A 34 12.69 -14.71 18.61
N ILE A 35 12.02 -13.68 19.14
CA ILE A 35 11.90 -13.48 20.59
C ILE A 35 11.19 -14.65 21.26
N LEU A 36 10.01 -15.03 20.75
CA LEU A 36 9.23 -16.14 21.31
C LEU A 36 10.00 -17.46 21.25
N GLY A 37 10.69 -17.72 20.13
CA GLY A 37 11.52 -18.90 19.94
C GLY A 37 12.72 -18.93 20.89
N THR A 38 13.41 -17.80 21.08
CA THR A 38 14.49 -17.68 22.06
C THR A 38 13.97 -17.95 23.47
N CYS A 39 12.84 -17.36 23.89
CA CYS A 39 12.26 -17.61 25.20
C CYS A 39 11.84 -19.08 25.38
N ALA A 40 11.19 -19.67 24.38
CA ALA A 40 10.75 -21.06 24.43
C ALA A 40 11.94 -22.04 24.54
N LEU A 41 13.02 -21.79 23.79
CA LEU A 41 14.20 -22.64 23.80
C LEU A 41 15.04 -22.43 25.06
N VAL A 42 15.36 -21.19 25.42
CA VAL A 42 16.21 -20.88 26.58
C VAL A 42 15.53 -21.28 27.89
N GLY A 43 14.20 -21.12 27.97
CA GLY A 43 13.43 -21.46 29.14
C GLY A 43 13.63 -22.90 29.62
N THR A 44 13.72 -23.87 28.69
CA THR A 44 13.90 -25.29 29.05
C THR A 44 15.26 -25.59 29.69
N TYR A 45 16.28 -24.79 29.37
CA TYR A 45 17.65 -24.98 29.90
C TYR A 45 17.89 -24.18 31.19
N VAL A 46 17.32 -22.98 31.29
CA VAL A 46 17.47 -22.12 32.48
C VAL A 46 16.76 -22.70 33.70
N THR A 47 15.65 -23.43 33.51
CA THR A 47 14.96 -24.13 34.61
C THR A 47 15.52 -25.52 34.91
N GLY A 48 16.62 -25.91 34.25
CA GLY A 48 17.26 -27.20 34.45
C GLY A 48 17.96 -27.30 35.82
N PRO A 49 18.27 -28.53 36.27
CA PRO A 49 18.95 -28.76 37.55
C PRO A 49 20.45 -28.44 37.51
N ASP A 50 21.05 -28.31 36.31
CA ASP A 50 22.47 -28.04 36.13
C ASP A 50 22.75 -26.53 36.08
N PRO A 51 23.49 -25.97 37.06
CA PRO A 51 23.74 -24.53 37.15
C PRO A 51 24.65 -23.99 36.04
N GLU A 52 25.58 -24.78 35.52
CA GLU A 52 26.49 -24.34 34.45
C GLU A 52 25.72 -24.20 33.13
N VAL A 53 24.86 -25.18 32.84
CA VAL A 53 23.97 -25.17 31.66
C VAL A 53 22.97 -24.01 31.76
N ALA A 54 22.36 -23.80 32.92
CA ALA A 54 21.41 -22.71 33.13
C ALA A 54 22.07 -21.34 32.93
N MET A 55 23.30 -21.15 33.43
CA MET A 55 24.06 -19.92 33.24
C MET A 55 24.41 -19.68 31.76
N GLY A 56 24.89 -20.70 31.06
CA GLY A 56 25.22 -20.62 29.63
C GLY A 56 23.98 -20.29 28.77
N ALA A 57 22.86 -20.95 29.04
CA ALA A 57 21.59 -20.66 28.36
C ALA A 57 21.08 -19.25 28.64
N GLY A 58 21.20 -18.77 29.88
CA GLY A 58 20.83 -17.41 30.26
C GLY A 58 21.65 -16.35 29.52
N LEU A 59 22.98 -16.52 29.45
CA LEU A 59 23.86 -15.62 28.71
C LEU A 59 23.56 -15.63 27.22
N PHE A 60 23.37 -16.81 26.63
CA PHE A 60 23.00 -16.94 25.21
C PHE A 60 21.66 -16.27 24.91
N GLY A 61 20.66 -16.48 25.76
CA GLY A 61 19.34 -15.86 25.65
C GLY A 61 19.42 -14.34 25.73
N ALA A 62 20.16 -13.81 26.72
CA ALA A 62 20.37 -12.38 26.89
C ALA A 62 21.08 -11.76 25.67
N GLN A 63 22.14 -12.39 25.17
CA GLN A 63 22.88 -11.92 24.00
C GLN A 63 22.00 -11.91 22.75
N THR A 64 21.22 -12.97 22.55
CA THR A 64 20.33 -13.11 21.40
C THR A 64 19.21 -12.09 21.45
N LEU A 65 18.57 -11.90 22.61
CA LEU A 65 17.54 -10.88 22.80
C LEU A 65 18.11 -9.47 22.62
N ALA A 66 19.31 -9.18 23.11
CA ALA A 66 19.97 -7.89 22.89
C ALA A 66 20.24 -7.62 21.40
N LEU A 67 20.68 -8.63 20.65
CA LEU A 67 20.85 -8.53 19.20
C LEU A 67 19.52 -8.31 18.48
N LEU A 68 18.47 -9.03 18.84
CA LEU A 68 17.14 -8.82 18.27
C LEU A 68 16.64 -7.41 18.58
N TRP A 69 16.81 -6.93 19.81
CA TRP A 69 16.33 -5.62 20.24
C TRP A 69 17.07 -4.45 19.60
N THR A 70 18.33 -4.65 19.20
CA THR A 70 19.12 -3.66 18.45
C THR A 70 18.85 -3.72 16.95
N LEU A 71 18.80 -4.92 16.38
CA LEU A 71 18.59 -5.14 14.96
C LEU A 71 17.16 -4.82 14.51
N TRP A 72 16.17 -5.07 15.37
CA TRP A 72 14.77 -4.86 15.04
C TRP A 72 14.48 -3.39 14.70
N PRO A 73 14.68 -2.39 15.59
CA PRO A 73 14.40 -0.99 15.25
C PRO A 73 15.22 -0.54 14.03
N LEU A 74 16.49 -0.93 13.93
CA LEU A 74 17.33 -0.61 12.78
C LEU A 74 16.73 -1.12 11.46
N GLY A 75 16.33 -2.39 11.42
CA GLY A 75 15.66 -2.99 10.27
C GLY A 75 14.30 -2.35 9.99
N THR A 76 13.53 -1.97 11.02
CA THR A 76 12.26 -1.27 10.84
C THR A 76 12.42 0.09 10.17
N VAL A 77 13.48 0.84 10.52
CA VAL A 77 13.77 2.14 9.92
C VAL A 77 14.13 1.96 8.45
N VAL A 78 15.05 1.04 8.15
CA VAL A 78 15.51 0.79 6.77
C VAL A 78 14.35 0.34 5.88
N LEU A 79 13.60 -0.70 6.28
CA LEU A 79 12.48 -1.19 5.48
C LEU A 79 11.31 -0.20 5.50
N GLY A 80 11.12 0.57 6.58
CA GLY A 80 10.09 1.59 6.69
C GLY A 80 10.30 2.72 5.68
N VAL A 81 11.53 3.21 5.55
CA VAL A 81 11.93 4.17 4.51
C VAL A 81 11.68 3.57 3.13
N LEU A 82 12.09 2.33 2.88
CA LEU A 82 11.88 1.66 1.59
C LEU A 82 10.38 1.50 1.27
N VAL A 83 9.54 1.19 2.26
CA VAL A 83 8.07 1.13 2.11
C VAL A 83 7.49 2.50 1.74
N LEU A 84 8.00 3.57 2.35
CA LEU A 84 7.58 4.95 2.04
C LEU A 84 8.01 5.35 0.63
N MET A 85 9.26 5.10 0.25
CA MET A 85 9.78 5.42 -1.09
C MET A 85 9.04 4.65 -2.19
N THR A 86 8.53 3.45 -1.88
CA THR A 86 7.76 2.62 -2.82
C THR A 86 6.25 2.82 -2.76
N ARG A 87 5.74 3.78 -1.96
CA ARG A 87 4.33 4.17 -2.02
C ARG A 87 4.07 5.01 -3.29
N GLY A 88 3.16 4.53 -4.13
CA GLY A 88 2.68 5.28 -5.30
C GLY A 88 2.12 6.65 -4.90
N ARG A 89 2.42 7.68 -5.70
CA ARG A 89 1.97 9.06 -5.49
C ARG A 89 0.43 9.14 -5.58
N LYS A 90 -0.17 10.02 -4.78
CA LYS A 90 -1.60 10.34 -4.89
C LYS A 90 -1.82 11.18 -6.15
N ARG A 91 -2.76 10.80 -7.02
CA ARG A 91 -3.23 11.66 -8.10
C ARG A 91 -4.61 12.20 -7.74
N LEU A 92 -4.77 13.52 -7.88
CA LEU A 92 -6.07 14.17 -7.81
C LEU A 92 -6.64 14.15 -9.24
N ILE A 93 -7.77 13.48 -9.43
CA ILE A 93 -8.52 13.53 -10.67
C ILE A 93 -9.73 14.46 -10.42
N PRO A 94 -9.94 15.51 -11.22
CA PRO A 94 -11.15 16.32 -11.10
C PRO A 94 -12.36 15.42 -11.37
N ALA A 95 -13.40 15.48 -10.51
CA ALA A 95 -14.63 14.72 -10.74
C ALA A 95 -15.21 15.10 -12.11
N PRO A 96 -15.80 14.14 -12.86
CA PRO A 96 -16.55 14.47 -14.06
C PRO A 96 -17.58 15.53 -13.69
N SER A 97 -17.44 16.75 -14.22
CA SER A 97 -18.42 17.80 -13.96
C SER A 97 -19.79 17.26 -14.34
N ALA A 98 -20.74 17.32 -13.41
CA ALA A 98 -22.09 16.82 -13.58
C ALA A 98 -22.64 17.13 -14.98
N ALA A 99 -22.94 16.07 -15.73
CA ALA A 99 -23.69 16.00 -16.99
C ALA A 99 -23.26 16.95 -18.14
N PRO A 100 -23.11 16.45 -19.38
CA PRO A 100 -23.04 17.35 -20.54
C PRO A 100 -24.31 18.22 -20.57
N PRO A 101 -24.21 19.53 -20.87
CA PRO A 101 -25.40 20.37 -21.01
C PRO A 101 -26.34 19.71 -22.01
N PRO A 102 -27.68 19.71 -21.76
CA PRO A 102 -28.62 19.06 -22.65
C PRO A 102 -28.36 19.56 -24.06
N ALA A 103 -28.12 18.62 -24.98
CA ALA A 103 -27.91 18.93 -26.38
C ALA A 103 -29.00 19.93 -26.79
N ARG A 104 -28.59 21.14 -27.18
CA ARG A 104 -29.53 22.14 -27.70
C ARG A 104 -30.26 21.44 -28.84
N LEU A 105 -31.52 21.07 -28.59
CA LEU A 105 -32.43 20.67 -29.64
C LEU A 105 -32.49 21.85 -30.59
N THR A 106 -31.82 21.71 -31.73
CA THR A 106 -31.98 22.64 -32.85
C THR A 106 -33.47 22.67 -33.17
N PRO A 107 -34.13 23.84 -33.18
CA PRO A 107 -35.53 23.90 -33.58
C PRO A 107 -35.62 23.33 -34.99
N HIS A 108 -36.36 22.24 -35.13
CA HIS A 108 -36.68 21.66 -36.42
C HIS A 108 -37.40 22.75 -37.22
N ARG A 109 -36.71 23.38 -38.17
CA ARG A 109 -37.29 24.38 -39.07
C ARG A 109 -38.18 23.61 -40.05
N PRO A 110 -39.51 23.71 -40.00
CA PRO A 110 -40.37 23.08 -40.99
C PRO A 110 -40.49 24.06 -42.16
N GLY A 111 -39.97 23.67 -43.31
CA GLY A 111 -40.14 24.44 -44.54
C GLY A 111 -38.85 24.61 -45.33
N GLY A 112 -38.47 23.56 -46.04
CA GLY A 112 -37.61 23.65 -47.22
C GLY A 112 -38.42 23.16 -48.42
N SER A 113 -38.85 24.09 -49.26
CA SER A 113 -39.58 23.83 -50.51
C SER A 113 -38.73 23.01 -51.48
N VAL A 114 -39.28 21.90 -51.96
CA VAL A 114 -38.70 21.06 -53.02
C VAL A 114 -38.66 21.85 -54.34
N PRO A 115 -37.53 21.97 -55.05
CA PRO A 115 -37.50 22.56 -56.38
C PRO A 115 -38.08 21.59 -57.43
N PRO A 116 -38.83 22.09 -58.43
CA PRO A 116 -39.47 21.23 -59.43
C PRO A 116 -38.44 20.68 -60.42
N THR A 117 -38.25 19.37 -60.42
CA THR A 117 -37.55 18.65 -61.49
C THR A 117 -38.56 18.28 -62.57
N GLY A 118 -38.55 19.03 -63.68
CA GLY A 118 -39.25 18.68 -64.91
C GLY A 118 -38.45 19.15 -66.13
N PRO A 119 -38.26 18.31 -67.17
CA PRO A 119 -37.56 18.71 -68.39
C PRO A 119 -38.49 19.55 -69.28
N ARG A 120 -37.96 20.63 -69.87
CA ARG A 120 -38.69 21.45 -70.85
C ARG A 120 -38.49 20.89 -72.27
N PRO A 121 -39.52 20.97 -73.14
CA PRO A 121 -39.54 20.39 -74.49
C PRO A 121 -38.64 21.12 -75.49
#